data_AF-A0A7R9B7W1-F1
#
_entry.id   AF-A0A7R9B7W1-F1
#
_cell.length_a   1.000
_cell.length_b   1.000
_cell.length_c   1.000
_cell.angle_alpha   90.00
_cell.angle_beta   90.00
_cell.angle_gamma   90.00
#
_symmetry.space_group_name_H-M   'P 1'
#
loop_
_entity.id
_entity.type
_entity.pdbx_description
1 polymer ?
#
loop_
_entity_poly.entity_id
_entity_poly.type
_entity_poly.pdbx_seq_one_letter_code
_entity_poly.pdbx_strand_id
1 'polypeptide(L)'
;IPSARTLVLPTNSVFLSQINSAWALKARTGADCLPTFADTLELSFKTGPAKFQRFSRGIRMCVNTFLCITQMGFCCVYFVFIAENMKQVMDVYNVTLDVHLHMFIILLPILLSCWVRNLKYLVPISLGANALLAVGVACTLYFITSDLPSVSSRNYVSSWSQFPLFFGTTIYAFEGISLVLPVQHQMKKPRQFAAPLGVLNVGMSFTTLLFICMGFLSYLKYGNDIKGSLTLNLPESDV
;
A
#
# COMPACT_ATOMS: atom_id res chain seq x y z
N ILE A 1 -36.72 2.95 6.57
CA ILE A 1 -35.73 3.96 6.15
C ILE A 1 -34.48 3.21 5.72
N PRO A 2 -34.23 3.02 4.42
CA PRO A 2 -33.04 2.29 3.98
C PRO A 2 -31.81 3.14 4.33
N SER A 3 -30.87 2.55 5.05
CA SER A 3 -29.66 3.25 5.48
C SER A 3 -28.85 3.67 4.25
N ALA A 4 -28.35 4.90 4.29
CA ALA A 4 -27.37 5.38 3.34
C ALA A 4 -26.19 4.40 3.33
N ARG A 5 -26.12 3.53 2.33
CA ARG A 5 -24.88 2.86 1.97
C ARG A 5 -23.95 3.96 1.48
N THR A 6 -23.15 4.49 2.39
CA THR A 6 -21.92 5.18 2.05
C THR A 6 -21.24 4.31 0.99
N LEU A 7 -20.78 4.91 -0.10
CA LEU A 7 -20.05 4.22 -1.16
C LEU A 7 -18.73 3.71 -0.54
N VAL A 8 -18.78 2.57 0.15
CA VAL A 8 -17.62 1.98 0.80
C VAL A 8 -16.81 1.35 -0.32
N LEU A 9 -15.62 1.88 -0.56
CA LEU A 9 -14.67 1.32 -1.51
C LEU A 9 -14.52 -0.19 -1.25
N PRO A 10 -14.45 -1.04 -2.29
CA PRO A 10 -14.38 -2.49 -2.13
C PRO A 10 -13.27 -2.94 -1.17
N THR A 11 -12.11 -2.30 -1.24
CA THR A 11 -10.97 -2.56 -0.33
C THR A 11 -11.25 -2.19 1.12
N ASN A 12 -11.95 -1.08 1.37
CA ASN A 12 -12.36 -0.71 2.73
C ASN A 12 -13.34 -1.74 3.32
N SER A 13 -14.20 -2.34 2.49
CA SER A 13 -15.10 -3.41 2.94
C SER A 13 -14.35 -4.67 3.38
N VAL A 14 -13.23 -5.00 2.72
CA VAL A 14 -12.37 -6.13 3.09
C VAL A 14 -11.69 -5.88 4.43
N PHE A 15 -11.12 -4.69 4.65
CA PHE A 15 -10.48 -4.34 5.92
C PHE A 15 -11.48 -4.33 7.09
N LEU A 16 -12.66 -3.74 6.90
CA LEU A 16 -13.72 -3.75 7.90
C LEU A 16 -14.22 -5.18 8.18
N SER A 17 -14.36 -6.01 7.16
CA SER A 17 -14.72 -7.42 7.30
C SER A 17 -13.69 -8.18 8.14
N GLN A 18 -12.39 -8.01 7.84
CA GLN A 18 -11.30 -8.59 8.62
C GLN A 18 -11.39 -8.18 10.10
N ILE A 19 -11.51 -6.88 10.38
CA ILE A 19 -11.57 -6.36 11.75
C ILE A 19 -12.77 -6.96 12.49
N ASN A 20 -13.95 -6.91 11.88
CA ASN A 20 -15.19 -7.40 12.48
C ASN A 20 -15.11 -8.91 12.75
N SER A 21 -14.56 -9.69 11.81
CA SER A 21 -14.35 -11.13 11.98
C SER A 21 -13.35 -11.45 13.09
N ALA A 22 -12.22 -10.73 13.16
CA ALA A 22 -11.23 -10.93 14.22
C ALA A 22 -11.82 -10.65 15.62
N TRP A 23 -12.62 -9.60 15.77
CA TRP A 23 -13.30 -9.28 17.03
C TRP A 23 -14.40 -10.29 17.38
N ALA A 24 -15.23 -10.69 16.41
CA ALA A 24 -16.27 -11.68 16.62
C ALA A 24 -15.69 -13.03 17.06
N LEU A 25 -14.57 -13.44 16.46
CA LEU A 25 -13.88 -14.68 16.82
C LEU A 25 -13.21 -14.59 18.18
N LYS A 26 -12.54 -13.47 18.49
CA LYS A 26 -11.98 -13.24 19.83
C LYS A 26 -13.06 -13.37 20.92
N ALA A 27 -14.23 -12.78 20.69
CA ALA A 27 -15.35 -12.86 21.63
C ALA A 27 -15.92 -14.28 21.76
N ARG A 28 -15.93 -15.07 20.69
CA ARG A 28 -16.42 -16.47 20.69
C ARG A 28 -15.45 -17.46 21.31
N THR A 29 -14.15 -17.29 21.10
CA THR A 29 -13.13 -18.25 21.55
C THR A 29 -12.44 -17.85 22.85
N GLY A 30 -12.70 -16.65 23.37
CA GLY A 30 -12.07 -16.15 24.59
C GLY A 30 -10.56 -15.97 24.46
N ALA A 31 -10.04 -15.72 23.26
CA ALA A 31 -8.60 -15.57 23.04
C ALA A 31 -8.05 -14.32 23.75
N ASP A 32 -6.87 -14.43 24.37
CA ASP A 32 -6.24 -13.32 25.11
C ASP A 32 -5.88 -12.15 24.18
N CYS A 33 -5.27 -12.46 23.03
CA CYS A 33 -4.86 -11.49 22.02
C CYS A 33 -5.82 -11.45 20.82
N LEU A 34 -5.79 -10.32 20.08
CA LEU A 34 -6.50 -10.24 18.81
C LEU A 34 -5.76 -11.13 17.78
N PRO A 35 -6.44 -12.08 17.11
CA PRO A 35 -5.79 -12.98 16.16
C PRO A 35 -5.25 -12.21 14.95
N THR A 36 -4.14 -12.67 14.36
CA THR A 36 -3.65 -12.13 13.08
C THR A 36 -4.61 -12.46 11.93
N PHE A 37 -4.38 -11.94 10.72
CA PHE A 37 -5.22 -12.29 9.57
C PHE A 37 -5.28 -13.80 9.32
N ALA A 38 -4.12 -14.47 9.30
CA ALA A 38 -4.06 -15.91 9.07
C ALA A 38 -4.67 -16.72 10.22
N ASP A 39 -4.49 -16.26 11.47
CA ASP A 39 -5.13 -16.90 12.63
C ASP A 39 -6.65 -16.72 12.62
N THR A 40 -7.13 -15.54 12.19
CA THR A 40 -8.56 -15.24 12.03
C THR A 40 -9.18 -16.21 11.03
N LEU A 41 -8.50 -16.51 9.93
CA LEU A 41 -8.96 -17.49 8.94
C LEU A 41 -8.92 -18.93 9.49
N GLU A 42 -7.84 -19.32 10.19
CA GLU A 42 -7.79 -20.64 10.84
C GLU A 42 -8.98 -20.83 11.79
N LEU A 43 -9.22 -19.83 12.64
CA LEU A 43 -10.26 -19.88 13.67
C LEU A 43 -11.66 -19.82 13.06
N SER A 44 -11.84 -19.08 11.97
CA SER A 44 -13.08 -19.09 11.17
C SER A 44 -13.38 -20.50 10.66
N PHE A 45 -12.39 -21.19 10.11
CA PHE A 45 -12.57 -22.56 9.60
C PHE A 45 -12.80 -23.57 10.74
N LYS A 46 -12.14 -23.41 11.89
CA LYS A 46 -12.35 -24.26 13.08
C LYS A 46 -13.74 -24.09 13.69
N THR A 47 -14.28 -22.89 13.68
CA THR A 47 -15.62 -22.58 14.23
C THR A 47 -16.75 -22.75 13.20
N GLY A 48 -16.40 -23.03 11.93
CA GLY A 48 -17.34 -23.26 10.85
C GLY A 48 -17.85 -24.71 10.77
N PRO A 49 -18.53 -25.08 9.67
CA PRO A 49 -19.09 -26.42 9.47
C PRO A 49 -18.03 -27.53 9.52
N ALA A 50 -18.38 -28.69 10.07
CA ALA A 50 -17.47 -29.82 10.32
C ALA A 50 -16.62 -30.24 9.10
N LYS A 51 -17.17 -30.11 7.88
CA LYS A 51 -16.45 -30.42 6.62
C LYS A 51 -15.23 -29.51 6.38
N PHE A 52 -15.31 -28.25 6.80
CA PHE A 52 -14.25 -27.26 6.58
C PHE A 52 -13.22 -27.21 7.71
N GLN A 53 -13.56 -27.69 8.91
CA GLN A 53 -12.68 -27.68 10.08
C GLN A 53 -11.36 -28.43 9.82
N ARG A 54 -11.41 -29.53 9.05
CA ARG A 54 -10.22 -30.32 8.68
C ARG A 54 -9.18 -29.54 7.87
N PHE A 55 -9.62 -28.51 7.13
CA PHE A 55 -8.75 -27.68 6.29
C PHE A 55 -8.18 -26.45 7.02
N SER A 56 -8.59 -26.20 8.27
CA SER A 56 -8.22 -25.00 9.03
C SER A 56 -6.70 -24.74 9.10
N ARG A 57 -5.91 -25.77 9.41
CA ARG A 57 -4.45 -25.63 9.47
C ARG A 57 -3.83 -25.41 8.08
N GLY A 58 -4.40 -26.05 7.05
CA GLY A 58 -3.98 -25.89 5.67
C GLY A 58 -4.19 -24.47 5.16
N ILE A 59 -5.38 -23.87 5.42
CA ILE A 59 -5.67 -22.51 4.96
C ILE A 59 -4.76 -21.48 5.62
N ARG A 60 -4.43 -21.65 6.90
CA ARG A 60 -3.45 -20.79 7.59
C ARG A 60 -2.08 -20.84 6.93
N MET A 61 -1.59 -22.04 6.63
CA MET A 61 -0.29 -22.21 5.98
C MET A 61 -0.28 -21.56 4.59
N CYS A 62 -1.33 -21.79 3.80
CA CYS A 62 -1.48 -21.18 2.48
C CYS A 62 -1.49 -19.65 2.58
N VAL A 63 -2.31 -19.08 3.45
CA VAL A 63 -2.42 -17.61 3.61
C VAL A 63 -1.10 -17.01 4.07
N ASN A 64 -0.44 -17.58 5.08
CA ASN A 64 0.87 -17.11 5.51
C ASN A 64 1.90 -17.17 4.38
N THR A 65 1.88 -18.24 3.58
CA THR A 65 2.78 -18.37 2.42
C THR A 65 2.53 -17.27 1.40
N PHE A 66 1.27 -17.00 1.04
CA PHE A 66 0.92 -15.91 0.14
C PHE A 66 1.28 -14.54 0.72
N LEU A 67 1.03 -14.29 2.01
CA LEU A 67 1.44 -13.06 2.68
C LEU A 67 2.95 -12.86 2.64
N CYS A 68 3.75 -13.92 2.89
CA CYS A 68 5.20 -13.85 2.81
C CYS A 68 5.70 -13.57 1.39
N ILE A 69 5.13 -14.23 0.37
CA ILE A 69 5.48 -14.01 -1.04
C ILE A 69 5.16 -12.55 -1.42
N THR A 70 3.98 -12.07 -1.08
CA THR A 70 3.54 -10.71 -1.36
C THR A 70 4.44 -9.68 -0.67
N GLN A 71 4.76 -9.88 0.61
CA GLN A 71 5.66 -8.99 1.35
C GLN A 71 7.07 -8.95 0.77
N MET A 72 7.60 -10.10 0.33
CA MET A 72 8.89 -10.16 -0.35
C MET A 72 8.86 -9.36 -1.66
N GLY A 73 7.79 -9.51 -2.44
CA GLY A 73 7.57 -8.72 -3.66
C GLY A 73 7.60 -7.21 -3.39
N PHE A 74 6.98 -6.75 -2.31
CA PHE A 74 6.98 -5.34 -1.93
C PHE A 74 8.36 -4.83 -1.57
N CYS A 75 9.10 -5.61 -0.78
CA CYS A 75 10.49 -5.28 -0.49
C CYS A 75 11.30 -5.11 -1.78
N CYS A 76 11.18 -6.03 -2.73
CA CYS A 76 11.85 -5.93 -4.03
C CYS A 76 11.49 -4.65 -4.79
N VAL A 77 10.19 -4.32 -4.90
CA VAL A 77 9.72 -3.11 -5.59
C VAL A 77 10.26 -1.84 -4.90
N TYR A 78 10.25 -1.79 -3.57
CA TYR A 78 10.82 -0.65 -2.83
C TYR A 78 12.33 -0.51 -3.06
N PHE A 79 13.08 -1.61 -3.08
CA PHE A 79 14.52 -1.58 -3.38
C PHE A 79 14.80 -1.01 -4.78
N VAL A 80 14.09 -1.49 -5.80
CA VAL A 80 14.22 -0.99 -7.17
C VAL A 80 13.85 0.49 -7.24
N PHE A 81 12.72 0.88 -6.65
CA PHE A 81 12.27 2.26 -6.64
C PHE A 81 13.30 3.21 -6.02
N ILE A 82 13.84 2.90 -4.84
CA ILE A 82 14.85 3.74 -4.18
C ILE A 82 16.14 3.77 -5.01
N ALA A 83 16.58 2.63 -5.55
CA ALA A 83 17.80 2.56 -6.34
C ALA A 83 17.71 3.37 -7.64
N GLU A 84 16.60 3.31 -8.36
CA GLU A 84 16.37 4.07 -9.59
C GLU A 84 16.31 5.58 -9.31
N ASN A 85 15.61 6.01 -8.25
CA ASN A 85 15.57 7.42 -7.87
C ASN A 85 16.94 7.93 -7.39
N MET A 86 17.66 7.13 -6.61
CA MET A 86 19.00 7.49 -6.14
C MET A 86 19.98 7.60 -7.31
N LYS A 87 19.85 6.70 -8.31
CA LYS A 87 20.64 6.75 -9.54
C LYS A 87 20.34 8.01 -10.34
N GLN A 88 19.07 8.34 -10.57
CA GLN A 88 18.69 9.55 -11.28
C GLN A 88 19.30 10.81 -10.63
N VAL A 89 19.29 10.89 -9.30
CA VAL A 89 19.92 12.00 -8.57
C VAL A 89 21.45 11.99 -8.70
N MET A 90 22.11 10.84 -8.55
CA MET A 90 23.58 10.76 -8.62
C MET A 90 24.14 10.98 -10.03
N ASP A 91 23.40 10.59 -11.07
CA ASP A 91 23.80 10.81 -12.46
C ASP A 91 23.88 12.32 -12.78
N VAL A 92 23.04 13.17 -12.16
CA VAL A 92 23.13 14.65 -12.25
C VAL A 92 24.46 15.18 -11.71
N TYR A 93 25.01 14.56 -10.66
CA TYR A 93 26.30 14.93 -10.07
C TYR A 93 27.50 14.26 -10.77
N ASN A 94 27.32 13.68 -11.96
CA ASN A 94 28.32 12.91 -12.71
C ASN A 94 28.86 11.67 -11.98
N VAL A 95 28.12 11.13 -11.00
CA VAL A 95 28.45 9.87 -10.33
C VAL A 95 27.68 8.74 -11.02
N THR A 96 28.20 8.28 -12.14
CA THR A 96 27.57 7.22 -12.93
C THR A 96 27.89 5.85 -12.34
N LEU A 97 27.11 5.45 -11.34
CA LEU A 97 27.15 4.09 -10.82
C LEU A 97 26.02 3.26 -11.45
N ASP A 98 26.28 1.95 -11.57
CA ASP A 98 25.27 1.02 -12.03
C ASP A 98 24.15 0.86 -10.98
N VAL A 99 22.91 0.62 -11.42
CA VAL A 99 21.74 0.52 -10.53
C VAL A 99 21.89 -0.64 -9.53
N HIS A 100 22.61 -1.71 -9.88
CA HIS A 100 22.84 -2.83 -8.97
C HIS A 100 23.75 -2.44 -7.79
N LEU A 101 24.71 -1.54 -8.00
CA LEU A 101 25.54 -0.99 -6.91
C LEU A 101 24.72 -0.10 -5.98
N HIS A 102 23.80 0.69 -6.53
CA HIS A 102 22.84 1.46 -5.74
C HIS A 102 21.99 0.55 -4.85
N MET A 103 21.45 -0.54 -5.41
CA MET A 103 20.69 -1.54 -4.66
C MET A 103 21.52 -2.14 -3.50
N PHE A 104 22.79 -2.47 -3.76
CA PHE A 104 23.68 -3.01 -2.72
C PHE A 104 23.96 -2.00 -1.59
N ILE A 105 24.17 -0.73 -1.92
CA ILE A 105 24.37 0.34 -0.93
C ILE A 105 23.11 0.53 -0.07
N ILE A 106 21.92 0.53 -0.69
CA ILE A 106 20.62 0.69 -0.01
C ILE A 106 20.27 -0.52 0.88
N LEU A 107 20.78 -1.71 0.55
CA LEU A 107 20.57 -2.92 1.35
C LEU A 107 21.05 -2.76 2.79
N LEU A 108 22.22 -2.15 3.00
CA LEU A 108 22.80 -1.96 4.33
C LEU A 108 21.90 -1.15 5.30
N PRO A 109 21.45 0.08 4.99
CA PRO A 109 20.58 0.84 5.88
C PRO A 109 19.20 0.19 6.06
N ILE A 110 18.67 -0.51 5.05
CA ILE A 110 17.39 -1.22 5.18
C ILE A 110 17.51 -2.42 6.13
N LEU A 111 18.60 -3.21 6.05
CA LEU A 111 18.86 -4.30 6.99
C LEU A 111 19.00 -3.80 8.44
N LEU A 112 19.68 -2.68 8.65
CA LEU A 112 19.77 -2.05 9.96
C LEU A 112 18.40 -1.63 10.49
N SER A 113 17.53 -1.11 9.61
CA SER A 113 16.17 -0.70 9.96
C SER A 113 15.28 -1.89 10.34
N CYS A 114 15.49 -3.07 9.74
CA CYS A 114 14.77 -4.31 10.11
C CYS A 114 15.04 -4.75 11.55
N TRP A 115 16.12 -4.29 12.19
CA TRP A 115 16.43 -4.65 13.57
C TRP A 115 15.60 -3.87 14.60
N VAL A 116 14.87 -2.84 14.17
CA VAL A 116 13.99 -2.04 15.05
C VAL A 116 12.72 -2.83 15.37
N ARG A 117 12.71 -3.48 16.53
CA ARG A 117 11.59 -4.34 16.99
C ARG A 117 10.38 -3.58 17.52
N ASN A 118 10.51 -2.29 17.80
CA ASN A 118 9.44 -1.48 18.40
C ASN A 118 8.97 -0.38 17.43
N LEU A 119 7.77 -0.56 16.87
CA LEU A 119 7.12 0.39 15.95
C LEU A 119 6.99 1.81 16.52
N LYS A 120 6.96 1.95 17.85
CA LYS A 120 6.92 3.26 18.53
C LYS A 120 8.14 4.14 18.22
N TYR A 121 9.33 3.55 18.04
CA TYR A 121 10.54 4.32 17.70
C TYR A 121 10.53 4.80 16.25
N LEU A 122 9.76 4.16 15.38
CA LEU A 122 9.61 4.59 13.99
C LEU A 122 8.66 5.79 13.85
N VAL A 123 7.78 6.06 14.82
CA VAL A 123 6.76 7.12 14.71
C VAL A 123 7.33 8.51 14.37
N PRO A 124 8.35 9.06 15.08
CA PRO A 124 8.86 10.40 14.75
C PRO A 124 9.56 10.44 13.39
N ILE A 125 10.31 9.38 13.04
CA ILE A 125 10.97 9.25 11.73
C ILE A 125 9.92 9.15 10.62
N SER A 126 8.88 8.35 10.84
CA SER A 126 7.76 8.17 9.92
C SER A 126 6.98 9.47 9.72
N LEU A 127 6.79 10.28 10.77
CA LEU A 127 6.15 11.58 10.65
C LEU A 127 6.95 12.51 9.73
N GLY A 128 8.27 12.58 9.93
CA GLY A 128 9.16 13.34 9.05
C GLY A 128 9.15 12.82 7.61
N ALA A 129 9.21 11.50 7.43
CA ALA A 129 9.13 10.87 6.11
C ALA A 129 7.80 11.14 5.42
N ASN A 130 6.68 11.11 6.14
CA ASN A 130 5.35 11.45 5.59
C ASN A 130 5.24 12.94 5.21
N ALA A 131 5.89 13.84 5.94
CA ALA A 131 5.97 15.25 5.56
C ALA A 131 6.77 15.44 4.25
N LEU A 132 7.92 14.77 4.13
CA LEU A 132 8.71 14.77 2.89
C LEU A 132 7.95 14.13 1.72
N LEU A 133 7.20 13.06 1.98
CA LEU A 133 6.32 12.44 0.99
C LEU A 133 5.24 13.42 0.52
N ALA A 134 4.61 14.16 1.43
CA ALA A 134 3.62 15.16 1.08
C ALA A 134 4.22 16.28 0.22
N VAL A 135 5.43 16.74 0.53
CA VAL A 135 6.17 17.70 -0.30
C VAL A 135 6.47 17.10 -1.68
N GLY A 136 6.99 15.87 -1.75
CA GLY A 136 7.28 15.20 -3.02
C GLY A 136 6.04 15.03 -3.91
N VAL A 137 4.90 14.67 -3.31
CA VAL A 137 3.61 14.60 -4.01
C VAL A 137 3.18 15.99 -4.50
N ALA A 138 3.32 17.03 -3.69
CA ALA A 138 2.98 18.40 -4.09
C ALA A 138 3.86 18.92 -5.24
N CYS A 139 5.18 18.69 -5.17
CA CYS A 139 6.11 19.02 -6.25
C CYS A 139 5.76 18.25 -7.53
N THR A 140 5.47 16.94 -7.41
CA THR A 140 5.10 16.11 -8.55
C THR A 140 3.81 16.60 -9.20
N LEU A 141 2.79 16.96 -8.40
CA LEU A 141 1.56 17.56 -8.91
C LEU A 141 1.82 18.89 -9.63
N TYR A 142 2.71 19.73 -9.09
CA TYR A 142 3.10 20.98 -9.75
C TYR A 142 3.67 20.71 -11.15
N PHE A 143 4.69 19.84 -11.26
CA PHE A 143 5.31 19.54 -12.57
C PHE A 143 4.35 18.89 -13.57
N ILE A 144 3.45 18.03 -13.12
CA ILE A 144 2.50 17.35 -14.00
C ILE A 144 1.41 18.30 -14.49
N THR A 145 0.99 19.26 -13.66
CA THR A 145 -0.05 20.23 -14.02
C THR A 145 0.47 21.39 -14.88
N SER A 146 1.79 21.62 -14.90
CA SER A 146 2.44 22.51 -15.87
C SER A 146 2.33 21.94 -17.28
N ASP A 147 1.91 22.75 -18.26
CA ASP A 147 1.79 22.39 -19.69
C ASP A 147 1.02 21.08 -19.96
N LEU A 148 -0.22 21.00 -19.45
CA LEU A 148 -1.10 19.86 -19.70
C LEU A 148 -1.66 19.88 -21.14
N PRO A 149 -1.54 18.77 -21.90
CA PRO A 149 -2.19 18.65 -23.19
C PRO A 149 -3.71 18.49 -23.03
N SER A 150 -4.45 18.71 -24.12
CA SER A 150 -5.91 18.50 -24.13
C SER A 150 -6.26 17.05 -23.77
N VAL A 151 -7.33 16.86 -22.99
CA VAL A 151 -7.85 15.53 -22.61
C VAL A 151 -8.21 14.68 -23.84
N SER A 152 -8.63 15.32 -24.94
CA SER A 152 -8.94 14.65 -26.20
C SER A 152 -7.73 14.07 -26.93
N SER A 153 -6.50 14.41 -26.51
CA SER A 153 -5.27 13.91 -27.13
C SER A 153 -4.87 12.51 -26.65
N ARG A 154 -5.54 11.96 -25.63
CA ARG A 154 -5.18 10.69 -25.00
C ARG A 154 -6.21 9.61 -25.25
N ASN A 155 -5.73 8.36 -25.29
CA ASN A 155 -6.61 7.20 -25.38
C ASN A 155 -7.31 6.99 -24.03
N TYR A 156 -8.64 7.04 -24.04
CA TYR A 156 -9.44 6.85 -22.82
C TYR A 156 -9.42 5.42 -22.28
N VAL A 157 -9.26 4.44 -23.17
CA VAL A 157 -9.27 3.02 -22.83
C VAL A 157 -8.03 2.38 -23.43
N SER A 158 -7.27 1.71 -22.57
CA SER A 158 -6.11 0.93 -22.99
C SER A 158 -6.54 -0.44 -23.53
N SER A 159 -5.61 -1.14 -24.18
CA SER A 159 -5.87 -2.49 -24.68
C SER A 159 -6.20 -3.48 -23.54
N TRP A 160 -6.99 -4.51 -23.86
CA TRP A 160 -7.34 -5.58 -22.93
C TRP A 160 -6.12 -6.26 -22.28
N SER A 161 -4.97 -6.27 -22.97
CA SER A 161 -3.72 -6.83 -22.46
C SER A 161 -3.17 -6.09 -21.23
N GLN A 162 -3.53 -4.81 -21.04
CA GLN A 162 -3.05 -3.97 -19.94
C GLN A 162 -3.93 -4.05 -18.70
N PHE A 163 -5.13 -4.63 -18.81
CA PHE A 163 -6.07 -4.71 -17.70
C PHE A 163 -5.52 -5.54 -16.52
N PRO A 164 -4.88 -6.71 -16.72
CA PRO A 164 -4.27 -7.45 -15.62
C PRO A 164 -3.21 -6.64 -14.87
N LEU A 165 -2.37 -5.89 -15.60
CA LEU A 165 -1.36 -5.02 -15.00
C LEU A 165 -2.01 -3.88 -14.19
N PHE A 166 -3.04 -3.23 -14.75
CA PHE A 166 -3.79 -2.18 -14.07
C PHE A 166 -4.46 -2.68 -12.77
N PHE A 167 -5.15 -3.82 -12.82
CA PHE A 167 -5.79 -4.41 -11.63
C PHE A 167 -4.75 -4.82 -10.59
N GLY A 168 -3.63 -5.41 -11.03
CA GLY A 168 -2.52 -5.77 -10.16
C GLY A 168 -1.94 -4.55 -9.42
N THR A 169 -1.63 -3.47 -10.16
CA THR A 169 -1.13 -2.22 -9.58
C THR A 169 -2.14 -1.55 -8.65
N THR A 170 -3.44 -1.61 -8.99
CA THR A 170 -4.49 -1.05 -8.13
C THR A 170 -4.65 -1.84 -6.83
N ILE A 171 -4.66 -3.18 -6.89
CA ILE A 171 -4.72 -4.04 -5.71
C ILE A 171 -3.47 -3.82 -4.84
N TYR A 172 -2.31 -3.72 -5.48
CA TYR A 172 -1.04 -3.41 -4.80
C TYR A 172 -1.10 -2.06 -4.06
N ALA A 173 -1.63 -1.01 -4.68
CA ALA A 173 -1.72 0.32 -4.09
C ALA A 173 -2.60 0.38 -2.83
N PHE A 174 -3.58 -0.52 -2.69
CA PHE A 174 -4.48 -0.61 -1.54
C PHE A 174 -4.16 -1.79 -0.61
N GLU A 175 -2.96 -2.34 -0.67
CA GLU A 175 -2.52 -3.34 0.29
C GLU A 175 -2.37 -2.75 1.71
N GLY A 176 -2.59 -3.58 2.72
CA GLY A 176 -2.43 -3.21 4.14
C GLY A 176 -3.05 -4.23 5.11
N ILE A 177 -3.41 -5.42 4.62
CA ILE A 177 -4.24 -6.40 5.36
C ILE A 177 -3.48 -6.98 6.56
N SER A 178 -2.17 -7.11 6.43
CA SER A 178 -1.29 -7.61 7.49
C SER A 178 -1.11 -6.58 8.63
N LEU A 179 -1.25 -5.28 8.33
CA LEU A 179 -0.96 -4.18 9.25
C LEU A 179 -2.19 -3.58 9.91
N VAL A 180 -3.38 -3.77 9.34
CA VAL A 180 -4.64 -3.20 9.86
C VAL A 180 -4.89 -3.54 11.33
N LEU A 181 -4.74 -4.81 11.73
CA LEU A 181 -5.00 -5.24 13.10
C LEU A 181 -3.93 -4.74 14.10
N PRO A 182 -2.61 -4.87 13.82
CA PRO A 182 -1.57 -4.25 14.63
C PRO A 182 -1.73 -2.74 14.80
N VAL A 183 -2.03 -2.00 13.72
CA VAL A 183 -2.21 -0.54 13.75
C VAL A 183 -3.41 -0.18 14.62
N GLN A 184 -4.55 -0.86 14.43
CA GLN A 184 -5.73 -0.66 15.27
C GLN A 184 -5.42 -0.87 16.76
N HIS A 185 -4.64 -1.91 17.09
CA HIS A 185 -4.28 -2.24 18.46
C HIS A 185 -3.38 -1.18 19.12
N GLN A 186 -2.51 -0.52 18.34
CA GLN A 186 -1.62 0.53 18.84
C GLN A 186 -2.29 1.89 19.03
N MET A 187 -3.52 2.07 18.53
CA MET A 187 -4.25 3.32 18.71
C MET A 187 -4.69 3.52 20.16
N LYS A 188 -4.64 4.77 20.63
CA LYS A 188 -5.20 5.18 21.93
C LYS A 188 -6.69 4.82 22.07
N LYS A 189 -7.44 4.84 20.96
CA LYS A 189 -8.86 4.48 20.88
C LYS A 189 -9.13 3.51 19.72
N PRO A 190 -8.88 2.19 19.89
CA PRO A 190 -8.98 1.19 18.81
C PRO A 190 -10.37 1.10 18.15
N ARG A 191 -11.44 1.38 18.90
CA ARG A 191 -12.82 1.38 18.38
C ARG A 191 -13.08 2.48 17.34
N GLN A 192 -12.31 3.57 17.38
CA GLN A 192 -12.43 4.66 16.41
C GLN A 192 -11.74 4.36 15.08
N PHE A 193 -10.94 3.30 14.98
CA PHE A 193 -10.27 2.93 13.73
C PHE A 193 -11.27 2.57 12.63
N ALA A 194 -12.25 1.71 12.97
CA ALA A 194 -13.26 1.16 12.06
C ALA A 194 -14.61 1.89 12.11
N ALA A 195 -14.69 3.05 12.77
CA ALA A 195 -15.90 3.86 12.79
C ALA A 195 -16.23 4.40 11.38
N PRO A 196 -17.48 4.79 11.07
CA PRO A 196 -17.86 5.32 9.75
C PRO A 196 -17.03 6.53 9.29
N LEU A 197 -16.64 7.42 10.21
CA LEU A 197 -15.67 8.50 10.00
C LEU A 197 -14.36 8.23 10.76
N GLY A 198 -14.05 6.95 10.92
CA GLY A 198 -12.84 6.46 11.57
C GLY A 198 -11.60 6.62 10.71
N VAL A 199 -10.45 6.39 11.32
CA VAL A 199 -9.13 6.56 10.69
C VAL A 199 -9.01 5.75 9.40
N LEU A 200 -9.54 4.52 9.37
CA LEU A 200 -9.50 3.67 8.19
C LEU A 200 -10.29 4.27 7.01
N ASN A 201 -11.55 4.66 7.23
CA ASN A 201 -12.38 5.16 6.13
C ASN A 201 -11.88 6.51 5.60
N VAL A 202 -11.45 7.40 6.47
CA VAL A 202 -10.88 8.70 6.08
C VAL A 202 -9.57 8.50 5.32
N GLY A 203 -8.66 7.66 5.84
CA GLY A 203 -7.38 7.36 5.18
C GLY A 203 -7.56 6.71 3.81
N MET A 204 -8.46 5.72 3.69
CA MET A 204 -8.75 5.05 2.43
C MET A 204 -9.39 6.00 1.41
N SER A 205 -10.32 6.86 1.84
CA SER A 205 -10.96 7.84 0.95
C SER A 205 -9.97 8.87 0.44
N PHE A 206 -9.13 9.40 1.33
CA PHE A 206 -8.08 10.36 0.99
C PHE A 206 -7.05 9.78 0.00
N THR A 207 -6.50 8.60 0.31
CA THR A 207 -5.52 7.93 -0.56
C THR A 207 -6.11 7.56 -1.92
N THR A 208 -7.37 7.13 -1.97
CA THR A 208 -8.06 6.82 -3.22
C THR A 208 -8.19 8.04 -4.11
N LEU A 209 -8.63 9.17 -3.55
CA LEU A 209 -8.73 10.42 -4.30
C LEU A 209 -7.36 10.83 -4.83
N LEU A 210 -6.32 10.74 -3.98
CA LEU A 210 -4.95 11.06 -4.36
C LEU A 210 -4.46 10.18 -5.53
N PHE A 211 -4.66 8.86 -5.47
CA PHE A 211 -4.26 7.95 -6.54
C PHE A 211 -5.02 8.17 -7.83
N ILE A 212 -6.33 8.46 -7.78
CA ILE A 212 -7.12 8.80 -8.97
C ILE A 212 -6.61 10.10 -9.59
N CYS A 213 -6.42 11.15 -8.80
CA CYS A 213 -5.92 12.44 -9.29
C CYS A 213 -4.52 12.30 -9.89
N MET A 214 -3.60 11.67 -9.17
CA MET A 214 -2.22 11.45 -9.61
C MET A 214 -2.19 10.58 -10.86
N GLY A 215 -2.88 9.44 -10.88
CA GLY A 215 -2.91 8.53 -12.03
C GLY A 215 -3.49 9.20 -13.28
N PHE A 216 -4.60 9.93 -13.14
CA PHE A 216 -5.22 10.65 -14.24
C PHE A 216 -4.31 11.76 -14.80
N LEU A 217 -3.81 12.64 -13.94
CA LEU A 217 -2.99 13.78 -14.37
C LEU A 217 -1.65 13.32 -14.97
N SER A 218 -1.03 12.29 -14.39
CA SER A 218 0.23 11.73 -14.89
C SER A 218 0.05 11.13 -16.28
N TYR A 219 -1.01 10.35 -16.49
CA TYR A 219 -1.31 9.80 -17.81
C TYR A 219 -1.68 10.89 -18.81
N LEU A 220 -2.39 11.94 -18.39
CA LEU A 220 -2.69 13.07 -19.23
C LEU A 220 -1.40 13.77 -19.71
N LYS A 221 -0.46 14.02 -18.79
CA LYS A 221 0.82 14.68 -19.10
C LYS A 221 1.73 13.81 -19.97
N TYR A 222 2.03 12.58 -19.54
CA TYR A 222 3.06 11.74 -20.15
C TYR A 222 2.54 10.73 -21.19
N GLY A 223 1.24 10.44 -21.19
CA GLY A 223 0.66 9.49 -22.14
C GLY A 223 1.26 8.08 -22.02
N ASN A 224 1.62 7.49 -23.16
CA ASN A 224 2.19 6.14 -23.22
C ASN A 224 3.68 6.10 -22.84
N ASP A 225 4.36 7.25 -22.78
CA ASP A 225 5.79 7.35 -22.45
C ASP A 225 6.04 7.39 -20.94
N ILE A 226 4.98 7.30 -20.13
CA ILE A 226 5.09 7.29 -18.68
C ILE A 226 5.93 6.10 -18.21
N LYS A 227 6.98 6.39 -17.44
CA LYS A 227 7.84 5.36 -16.84
C LYS A 227 7.14 4.65 -15.67
N GLY A 228 7.70 3.50 -15.27
CA GLY A 228 7.14 2.62 -14.21
C GLY A 228 6.98 3.27 -12.84
N SER A 229 7.71 4.34 -12.55
CA SER A 229 7.46 5.22 -11.40
C SER A 229 7.38 6.67 -11.85
N LEU A 230 6.53 7.45 -11.16
CA LEU A 230 6.22 8.81 -11.59
C LEU A 230 7.41 9.76 -11.45
N THR A 231 8.21 9.58 -10.41
CA THR A 231 9.39 10.40 -10.10
C THR A 231 10.44 10.34 -11.22
N LEU A 232 10.56 9.21 -11.92
CA LEU A 232 11.48 9.07 -13.06
C LEU A 232 11.10 9.92 -14.29
N ASN A 233 9.89 10.50 -14.30
CA ASN A 233 9.43 11.39 -15.36
C ASN A 233 9.65 12.88 -15.02
N LEU A 234 10.20 13.19 -13.85
CA LEU A 234 10.59 14.56 -13.49
C LEU A 234 11.80 15.00 -14.32
N PRO A 235 11.85 16.27 -14.76
CA PRO A 235 12.95 16.79 -15.56
C PRO A 235 14.26 16.75 -14.76
N GLU A 236 15.33 16.26 -15.40
CA GLU A 236 16.66 16.16 -14.78
C GLU A 236 17.39 17.52 -14.70
N SER A 237 16.90 18.54 -15.41
CA SER A 237 17.53 19.85 -15.55
C SER A 237 17.21 20.88 -14.45
N ASP A 238 16.27 20.58 -13.55
CA ASP A 238 15.83 21.49 -12.48
C ASP A 238 16.30 21.05 -11.07
N VAL A 239 17.37 20.24 -11.01
CA VAL A 239 18.02 19.78 -9.76
C VAL A 239 19.31 20.54 -9.50
#